data_AF-A0A2N1I7V7-F1
#
_entry.id   AF-A0A2N1I7V7-F1
#
_cell.length_a   1.000
_cell.length_b   1.000
_cell.length_c   1.000
_cell.angle_alpha   90.00
_cell.angle_beta   90.00
_cell.angle_gamma   90.00
#
_symmetry.space_group_name_H-M   'P 1'
#
loop_
_entity.id
_entity.type
_entity.pdbx_description
1 polymer ?
#
loop_
_entity_poly.entity_id
_entity_poly.type
_entity_poly.pdbx_seq_one_letter_code
_entity_poly.pdbx_strand_id
1 'polypeptide(L)'
;MRGIISPKLAPFLDQANNAIAEAKATGLGFSSEVIRQGLDNLAPLIGSGPNVDIVKNSYLATPSHNIPVRIYNPASNDVLPVLLHFHGGGHMCGSLELYDPISRKLALAAQAIVICVDYRLAPEHPYPAGLDDCQQLLLHYKTLIFDMKHSDELFIAGDSAGGALCTSLVMNNQHNESVKIAKQILIYPSVDYTMSSSSIKENGQGFLLETDKICWYFEQYFQLSDSVDSETAQAKIARASPLLGEFTNNMPATLVITAGCDPLRDEGLEYTKSLTEVGVEVEHHAFDGMTHAYMLLDELVSEECLATYRLISEFIKASPVKS
;
A
#
# COMPACT_ATOMS: atom_id res chain seq x y z
N MET A 1 0.89 22.87 3.42
CA MET A 1 2.15 23.54 3.01
C MET A 1 3.08 22.52 2.34
N ARG A 2 3.85 22.93 1.32
CA ARG A 2 4.85 22.07 0.66
C ARG A 2 5.85 21.48 1.66
N GLY A 3 6.15 20.18 1.52
CA GLY A 3 7.09 19.47 2.37
C GLY A 3 8.55 19.96 2.21
N ILE A 4 9.37 19.73 3.23
CA ILE A 4 10.79 20.05 3.23
C ILE A 4 11.57 18.74 3.15
N ILE A 5 12.19 18.49 1.99
CA ILE A 5 12.84 17.22 1.70
C ILE A 5 14.10 17.00 2.56
N SER A 6 14.30 15.75 2.99
CA SER A 6 15.53 15.34 3.64
C SER A 6 16.74 15.49 2.71
N PRO A 7 17.87 16.04 3.19
CA PRO A 7 19.11 16.09 2.40
C PRO A 7 19.60 14.71 1.93
N LYS A 8 19.23 13.63 2.63
CA LYS A 8 19.56 12.25 2.24
C LYS A 8 19.03 11.88 0.84
N LEU A 9 17.89 12.45 0.45
CA LEU A 9 17.20 12.15 -0.81
C LEU A 9 17.51 13.13 -1.94
N ALA A 10 18.13 14.28 -1.64
CA ALA A 10 18.35 15.33 -2.63
C ALA A 10 19.14 14.86 -3.87
N PRO A 11 20.29 14.15 -3.75
CA PRO A 11 21.03 13.71 -4.93
C PRO A 11 20.24 12.74 -5.82
N PHE A 12 19.48 11.82 -5.20
CA PHE A 12 18.63 10.88 -5.91
C PHE A 12 17.50 11.60 -6.64
N LEU A 13 16.84 12.55 -5.97
CA LEU A 13 15.75 13.32 -6.57
C LEU A 13 16.24 14.23 -7.69
N ASP A 14 17.42 14.83 -7.59
CA ASP A 14 18.00 15.61 -8.68
C ASP A 14 18.20 14.74 -9.92
N GLN A 15 18.74 13.53 -9.75
CA GLN A 15 18.88 12.56 -10.84
C GLN A 15 17.52 12.14 -11.43
N ALA A 16 16.56 11.78 -10.56
CA ALA A 16 15.23 11.36 -10.98
C ALA A 16 14.48 12.49 -11.73
N ASN A 17 14.54 13.71 -11.22
CA ASN A 17 13.89 14.88 -11.81
C ASN A 17 14.51 15.25 -13.17
N ASN A 18 15.83 15.11 -13.33
CA ASN A 18 16.49 15.29 -14.63
C ASN A 18 16.02 14.22 -15.64
N ALA A 19 15.94 12.95 -15.23
CA ALA A 19 15.44 11.88 -16.09
C ALA A 19 13.96 12.07 -16.48
N ILE A 20 13.13 12.50 -15.54
CA ILE A 20 11.72 12.84 -15.80
C ILE A 20 11.61 14.01 -16.78
N ALA A 21 12.41 15.07 -16.61
CA ALA A 21 12.42 16.21 -17.51
C ALA A 21 12.87 15.83 -18.92
N GLU A 22 13.89 14.97 -19.06
CA GLU A 22 14.37 14.45 -20.35
C GLU A 22 13.30 13.60 -21.04
N ALA A 23 12.62 12.72 -20.30
CA ALA A 23 11.50 11.93 -20.83
C ALA A 23 10.37 12.82 -21.34
N LYS A 24 9.98 13.85 -20.57
CA LYS A 24 8.97 14.83 -20.99
C LYS A 24 9.41 15.61 -22.24
N ALA A 25 10.67 16.02 -22.33
CA ALA A 25 11.20 16.78 -23.46
C ALA A 25 11.28 15.95 -24.76
N THR A 26 11.49 14.64 -24.65
CA THR A 26 11.58 13.72 -25.79
C THR A 26 10.23 13.15 -26.21
N GLY A 27 9.14 13.53 -25.54
CA GLY A 27 7.79 13.04 -25.82
C GLY A 27 7.54 11.61 -25.35
N LEU A 28 8.43 11.06 -24.51
CA LEU A 28 8.20 9.82 -23.79
C LEU A 28 7.12 10.06 -22.73
N GLY A 29 5.88 9.76 -23.11
CA GLY A 29 4.73 9.79 -22.21
C GLY A 29 4.68 8.59 -21.27
N PHE A 30 3.66 8.55 -20.42
CA PHE A 30 3.41 7.40 -19.56
C PHE A 30 2.91 6.19 -20.37
N SER A 31 3.50 5.03 -20.11
CA SER A 31 3.01 3.72 -20.55
C SER A 31 3.12 2.73 -19.38
N SER A 32 2.34 1.65 -19.41
CA SER A 32 2.43 0.61 -18.38
C SER A 32 3.82 0.00 -18.30
N GLU A 33 4.47 -0.21 -19.45
CA GLU A 33 5.85 -0.71 -19.54
C GLU A 33 6.86 0.24 -18.86
N VAL A 34 6.82 1.53 -19.21
CA VAL A 34 7.75 2.54 -18.67
C VAL A 34 7.58 2.68 -17.15
N ILE A 35 6.34 2.70 -16.68
CA ILE A 35 6.04 2.87 -15.26
C ILE A 35 6.41 1.63 -14.44
N ARG A 36 6.14 0.42 -14.95
CA ARG A 36 6.56 -0.84 -14.32
C ARG A 36 8.08 -0.92 -14.22
N GLN A 37 8.78 -0.69 -15.34
CA GLN A 37 10.24 -0.69 -15.36
C GLN A 37 10.83 0.39 -14.45
N GLY A 38 10.21 1.58 -14.40
CA GLY A 38 10.63 2.68 -13.54
C GLY A 38 10.58 2.31 -12.05
N LEU A 39 9.54 1.59 -11.62
CA LEU A 39 9.44 1.10 -10.25
C LEU A 39 10.44 -0.04 -9.98
N ASP A 40 10.58 -0.98 -10.92
CA ASP A 40 11.53 -2.10 -10.80
C ASP A 40 12.99 -1.64 -10.74
N ASN A 41 13.31 -0.51 -11.36
CA ASN A 41 14.64 0.13 -11.28
C ASN A 41 14.99 0.60 -9.85
N LEU A 42 14.03 0.68 -8.93
CA LEU A 42 14.29 0.96 -7.53
C LEU A 42 14.75 -0.27 -6.75
N ALA A 43 14.64 -1.49 -7.29
CA ALA A 43 14.99 -2.73 -6.58
C ALA A 43 16.38 -2.69 -5.90
N PRO A 44 17.46 -2.16 -6.53
CA PRO A 44 18.77 -2.05 -5.88
C PRO A 44 18.77 -1.15 -4.63
N LEU A 45 17.83 -0.20 -4.52
CA LEU A 45 17.70 0.73 -3.39
C LEU A 45 16.88 0.15 -2.22
N ILE A 46 16.23 -1.01 -2.42
CA ILE A 46 15.50 -1.72 -1.35
C ILE A 46 16.43 -2.69 -0.60
N GLY A 47 17.45 -3.20 -1.31
CA GLY A 47 18.36 -4.24 -0.84
C GLY A 47 17.76 -5.65 -0.96
N SER A 48 18.47 -6.68 -0.50
CA SER A 48 18.03 -8.09 -0.61
C SER A 48 17.05 -8.54 0.48
N GLY A 49 16.87 -7.72 1.51
CA GLY A 49 16.10 -8.10 2.71
C GLY A 49 16.79 -9.15 3.58
N PRO A 50 16.27 -9.41 4.78
CA PRO A 50 16.81 -10.37 5.73
C PRO A 50 16.40 -11.81 5.39
N ASN A 51 17.19 -12.79 5.86
CA ASN A 51 16.76 -14.19 5.82
C ASN A 51 15.54 -14.42 6.72
N VAL A 52 14.62 -15.27 6.26
CA VAL A 52 13.49 -15.80 7.02
C VAL A 52 13.47 -17.31 6.87
N ASP A 53 12.88 -18.02 7.84
CA ASP A 53 12.94 -19.48 7.95
C ASP A 53 12.29 -20.19 6.73
N ILE A 54 11.10 -19.73 6.32
CA ILE A 54 10.43 -20.24 5.11
C ILE A 54 10.10 -19.09 4.17
N VAL A 55 10.39 -19.30 2.89
CA VAL A 55 9.86 -18.51 1.77
C VAL A 55 9.25 -19.49 0.76
N LYS A 56 7.95 -19.37 0.51
CA LYS A 56 7.17 -20.31 -0.32
C LYS A 56 6.37 -19.54 -1.36
N ASN A 57 6.66 -19.78 -2.64
CA ASN A 57 5.76 -19.37 -3.72
C ASN A 57 4.56 -20.31 -3.78
N SER A 58 3.37 -19.74 -3.92
CA SER A 58 2.12 -20.49 -4.05
C SER A 58 1.13 -19.70 -4.89
N TYR A 59 -0.11 -20.17 -4.96
CA TYR A 59 -1.19 -19.43 -5.58
C TYR A 59 -2.52 -19.82 -4.93
N LEU A 60 -3.43 -18.86 -4.83
CA LEU A 60 -4.82 -19.12 -4.49
C LEU A 60 -5.60 -19.41 -5.78
N ALA A 61 -6.17 -20.61 -5.88
CA ALA A 61 -7.02 -20.96 -7.01
C ALA A 61 -8.41 -20.34 -6.84
N THR A 62 -8.86 -19.57 -7.83
CA THR A 62 -10.24 -19.11 -7.96
C THR A 62 -10.92 -19.84 -9.13
N PRO A 63 -12.25 -19.78 -9.28
CA PRO A 63 -12.92 -20.41 -10.42
C PRO A 63 -12.45 -19.91 -11.80
N SER A 64 -11.92 -18.69 -11.91
CA SER A 64 -11.56 -18.07 -13.19
C SER A 64 -10.05 -17.96 -13.45
N HIS A 65 -9.23 -17.91 -12.40
CA HIS A 65 -7.77 -17.75 -12.50
C HIS A 65 -7.06 -18.12 -11.19
N ASN A 66 -5.73 -18.20 -11.24
CA ASN A 66 -4.89 -18.34 -10.05
C ASN A 66 -4.35 -16.97 -9.65
N ILE A 67 -4.39 -16.66 -8.35
CA ILE A 67 -3.81 -15.44 -7.77
C ILE A 67 -2.45 -15.84 -7.15
N PRO A 68 -1.30 -15.44 -7.73
CA PRO A 68 0.00 -15.78 -7.18
C PRO A 68 0.24 -15.10 -5.83
N VAL A 69 0.95 -15.80 -4.95
CA VAL A 69 1.35 -15.28 -3.64
C VAL A 69 2.77 -15.74 -3.28
N ARG A 70 3.45 -14.98 -2.44
CA ARG A 70 4.66 -15.42 -1.73
C ARG A 70 4.42 -15.37 -0.22
N ILE A 71 4.68 -16.48 0.43
CA ILE A 71 4.47 -16.69 1.87
C ILE A 71 5.82 -16.65 2.58
N TYR A 72 5.91 -15.88 3.66
CA TYR A 72 7.11 -15.73 4.49
C TYR A 72 6.77 -16.13 5.92
N ASN A 73 7.45 -17.13 6.46
CA ASN A 73 7.34 -17.52 7.86
C ASN A 73 8.67 -17.26 8.57
N PRO A 74 8.72 -16.33 9.54
CA PRO A 74 9.96 -15.98 10.23
C PRO A 74 10.38 -17.01 11.29
N ALA A 75 9.47 -17.86 11.77
CA ALA A 75 9.73 -18.88 12.80
C ALA A 75 8.76 -20.07 12.64
N SER A 76 9.11 -21.05 11.81
CA SER A 76 8.21 -22.15 11.42
C SER A 76 7.78 -23.08 12.55
N ASN A 77 8.48 -23.05 13.68
CA ASN A 77 8.16 -23.85 14.86
C ASN A 77 7.12 -23.20 15.79
N ASP A 78 6.90 -21.90 15.65
CA ASP A 78 6.05 -21.10 16.52
C ASP A 78 4.64 -20.93 15.96
N VAL A 79 3.68 -20.62 16.83
CA VAL A 79 2.32 -20.24 16.43
C VAL A 79 2.28 -18.72 16.25
N LEU A 80 2.20 -18.26 15.01
CA LEU A 80 2.25 -16.82 14.68
C LEU A 80 0.90 -16.29 14.19
N PRO A 81 0.60 -14.99 14.37
CA PRO A 81 -0.48 -14.32 13.62
C PRO A 81 -0.20 -14.31 12.11
N VAL A 82 -1.20 -13.94 11.32
CA VAL A 82 -1.10 -13.84 9.86
C VAL A 82 -1.21 -12.39 9.42
N LEU A 83 -0.37 -11.95 8.48
CA LEU A 83 -0.41 -10.63 7.88
C LEU A 83 -0.57 -10.76 6.36
N LEU A 84 -1.66 -10.22 5.81
CA LEU A 84 -1.82 -10.10 4.35
C LEU A 84 -1.16 -8.81 3.89
N HIS A 85 -0.20 -8.93 2.96
CA HIS A 85 0.57 -7.80 2.46
C HIS A 85 0.15 -7.49 1.03
N PHE A 86 -0.35 -6.27 0.82
CA PHE A 86 -0.76 -5.75 -0.47
C PHE A 86 0.24 -4.69 -0.91
N HIS A 87 0.94 -4.93 -2.01
CA HIS A 87 1.99 -4.04 -2.47
C HIS A 87 1.44 -2.73 -3.06
N GLY A 88 2.21 -1.65 -2.99
CA GLY A 88 1.94 -0.41 -3.71
C GLY A 88 2.27 -0.48 -5.21
N GLY A 89 2.17 0.66 -5.90
CA GLY A 89 2.43 0.78 -7.34
C GLY A 89 1.24 1.29 -8.16
N GLY A 90 0.40 2.15 -7.59
CA GLY A 90 -0.68 2.82 -8.31
C GLY A 90 -1.70 1.88 -8.98
N HIS A 91 -1.86 0.66 -8.46
CA HIS A 91 -2.66 -0.42 -9.06
C HIS A 91 -2.18 -0.90 -10.45
N MET A 92 -0.97 -0.52 -10.87
CA MET A 92 -0.44 -0.76 -12.23
C MET A 92 0.95 -1.39 -12.26
N CYS A 93 1.71 -1.27 -11.19
CA CYS A 93 3.04 -1.82 -11.02
C CYS A 93 3.24 -2.38 -9.61
N GLY A 94 4.45 -2.87 -9.34
CA GLY A 94 4.75 -3.71 -8.19
C GLY A 94 4.69 -5.18 -8.58
N SER A 95 5.42 -6.00 -7.83
CA SER A 95 5.52 -7.44 -8.03
C SER A 95 6.00 -8.12 -6.76
N LEU A 96 5.82 -9.44 -6.67
CA LEU A 96 6.39 -10.24 -5.59
C LEU A 96 7.90 -10.09 -5.48
N GLU A 97 8.62 -9.89 -6.59
CA GLU A 97 10.08 -9.75 -6.57
C GLU A 97 10.51 -8.40 -6.00
N LEU A 98 9.85 -7.32 -6.41
CA LEU A 98 10.16 -5.98 -5.90
C LEU A 98 9.87 -5.88 -4.39
N TYR A 99 8.79 -6.53 -3.93
CA TYR A 99 8.34 -6.47 -2.54
C TYR A 99 8.87 -7.62 -1.66
N ASP A 100 9.74 -8.49 -2.20
CA ASP A 100 10.36 -9.59 -1.44
C ASP A 100 11.15 -9.10 -0.21
N PRO A 101 12.04 -8.09 -0.33
CA PRO A 101 12.78 -7.57 0.83
C PRO A 101 11.87 -6.96 1.90
N ILE A 102 10.83 -6.26 1.48
CA ILE A 102 9.89 -5.57 2.36
C ILE A 102 9.04 -6.60 3.12
N SER A 103 8.54 -7.62 2.43
CA SER A 103 7.74 -8.68 3.03
C SER A 103 8.52 -9.50 4.07
N ARG A 104 9.82 -9.74 3.83
CA ARG A 104 10.73 -10.37 4.81
C ARG A 104 10.88 -9.52 6.07
N LYS A 105 11.09 -8.21 5.91
CA LYS A 105 11.21 -7.27 7.04
C LYS A 105 9.90 -7.16 7.81
N LEU A 106 8.76 -7.11 7.11
CA LEU A 106 7.43 -7.17 7.73
C LEU A 106 7.24 -8.45 8.54
N ALA A 107 7.61 -9.61 8.01
CA ALA A 107 7.48 -10.88 8.72
C ALA A 107 8.24 -10.86 10.05
N LEU A 108 9.48 -10.36 10.05
CA LEU A 108 10.28 -10.22 11.27
C LEU A 108 9.73 -9.16 12.24
N ALA A 109 9.31 -7.99 11.72
CA ALA A 109 8.82 -6.88 12.54
C ALA A 109 7.48 -7.22 13.22
N ALA A 110 6.57 -7.81 12.47
CA ALA A 110 5.25 -8.23 12.92
C ALA A 110 5.27 -9.54 13.70
N GLN A 111 6.35 -10.33 13.62
CA GLN A 111 6.39 -11.72 14.08
C GLN A 111 5.18 -12.50 13.56
N ALA A 112 4.92 -12.40 12.26
CA ALA A 112 3.73 -12.92 11.60
C ALA A 112 4.10 -13.73 10.35
N ILE A 113 3.26 -14.69 9.99
CA ILE A 113 3.28 -15.29 8.65
C ILE A 113 2.76 -14.25 7.67
N VAL A 114 3.62 -13.75 6.80
CA VAL A 114 3.25 -12.77 5.78
C VAL A 114 2.84 -13.48 4.49
N ILE A 115 1.68 -13.12 3.94
CA ILE A 115 1.24 -13.56 2.62
C ILE A 115 1.17 -12.32 1.72
N CYS A 116 2.20 -12.15 0.89
CA CYS A 116 2.24 -11.09 -0.12
C CYS A 116 1.54 -11.57 -1.38
N VAL A 117 0.64 -10.77 -1.94
CA VAL A 117 -0.16 -11.13 -3.10
C VAL A 117 0.27 -10.39 -4.36
N ASP A 118 0.23 -11.10 -5.49
CA ASP A 118 0.46 -10.58 -6.84
C ASP A 118 -0.90 -10.38 -7.52
N TYR A 119 -1.65 -9.37 -7.08
CA TYR A 119 -3.01 -9.14 -7.55
C TYR A 119 -3.02 -8.60 -8.98
N ARG A 120 -4.12 -8.82 -9.72
CA ARG A 120 -4.25 -8.32 -11.09
C ARG A 120 -4.12 -6.79 -11.18
N LEU A 121 -3.31 -6.33 -12.12
CA LEU A 121 -2.96 -4.91 -12.31
C LEU A 121 -3.66 -4.29 -13.53
N ALA A 122 -3.90 -2.99 -13.45
CA ALA A 122 -4.32 -2.17 -14.58
C ALA A 122 -3.12 -1.86 -15.52
N PRO A 123 -3.37 -1.57 -16.81
CA PRO A 123 -4.69 -1.47 -17.45
C PRO A 123 -5.26 -2.81 -17.92
N GLU A 124 -4.52 -3.92 -17.89
CA GLU A 124 -4.99 -5.22 -18.37
C GLU A 124 -6.20 -5.72 -17.57
N HIS A 125 -6.24 -5.38 -16.29
CA HIS A 125 -7.31 -5.71 -15.36
C HIS A 125 -7.72 -4.45 -14.57
N PRO A 126 -8.58 -3.59 -15.13
CA PRO A 126 -9.00 -2.36 -14.48
C PRO A 126 -9.84 -2.62 -13.22
N TYR A 127 -10.09 -1.57 -12.44
CA TYR A 127 -10.95 -1.61 -11.27
C TYR A 127 -12.31 -2.28 -11.59
N PRO A 128 -12.79 -3.26 -10.77
CA PRO A 128 -12.25 -3.64 -9.45
C PRO A 128 -11.38 -4.92 -9.44
N ALA A 129 -10.82 -5.38 -10.57
CA ALA A 129 -10.24 -6.72 -10.67
C ALA A 129 -9.17 -7.06 -9.60
N GLY A 130 -8.22 -6.15 -9.34
CA GLY A 130 -7.21 -6.36 -8.30
C GLY A 130 -7.78 -6.36 -6.88
N LEU A 131 -8.81 -5.55 -6.61
CA LEU A 131 -9.52 -5.55 -5.33
C LEU A 131 -10.29 -6.86 -5.12
N ASP A 132 -10.91 -7.39 -6.19
CA ASP A 132 -11.59 -8.69 -6.15
C ASP A 132 -10.60 -9.82 -5.78
N ASP A 133 -9.38 -9.80 -6.32
CA ASP A 133 -8.34 -10.78 -5.98
C ASP A 133 -7.93 -10.69 -4.51
N CYS A 134 -7.76 -9.46 -4.02
CA CYS A 134 -7.43 -9.22 -2.61
C CYS A 134 -8.57 -9.67 -1.68
N GLN A 135 -9.83 -9.52 -2.11
CA GLN A 135 -11.00 -10.04 -1.37
C GLN A 135 -11.01 -11.57 -1.37
N GLN A 136 -10.68 -12.23 -2.48
CA GLN A 136 -10.55 -13.69 -2.51
C GLN A 136 -9.45 -14.17 -1.56
N LEU A 137 -8.31 -13.49 -1.54
CA LEU A 137 -7.24 -13.77 -0.58
C LEU A 137 -7.72 -13.63 0.86
N LEU A 138 -8.36 -12.51 1.20
CA LEU A 138 -8.87 -12.27 2.56
C LEU A 138 -9.81 -13.38 3.05
N LEU A 139 -10.67 -13.89 2.17
CA LEU A 139 -11.64 -14.93 2.53
C LEU A 139 -11.02 -16.34 2.61
N HIS A 140 -9.92 -16.59 1.89
CA HIS A 140 -9.42 -17.96 1.67
C HIS A 140 -7.94 -18.16 2.06
N TYR A 141 -7.27 -17.16 2.65
CA TYR A 141 -5.82 -17.24 2.95
C TYR A 141 -5.42 -18.45 3.78
N LYS A 142 -6.29 -18.94 4.69
CA LYS A 142 -6.01 -20.11 5.53
C LYS A 142 -5.75 -21.38 4.71
N THR A 143 -6.29 -21.46 3.49
CA THR A 143 -6.03 -22.59 2.57
C THR A 143 -4.60 -22.63 2.06
N LEU A 144 -3.86 -21.51 2.11
CA LEU A 144 -2.47 -21.40 1.66
C LEU A 144 -1.46 -21.83 2.75
N ILE A 145 -1.90 -21.78 4.01
CA ILE A 145 -1.07 -22.00 5.21
C ILE A 145 -1.60 -23.14 6.08
N PHE A 146 -2.44 -24.02 5.52
CA PHE A 146 -3.07 -25.13 6.24
C PHE A 146 -2.06 -26.10 6.88
N ASP A 147 -0.83 -26.13 6.36
CA ASP A 147 0.30 -26.92 6.81
C ASP A 147 1.22 -26.17 7.81
N MET A 148 0.90 -24.93 8.16
CA MET A 148 1.69 -24.06 9.04
C MET A 148 1.00 -23.82 10.38
N LYS A 149 1.80 -23.61 11.44
CA LYS A 149 1.30 -23.21 12.75
C LYS A 149 0.95 -21.73 12.76
N HIS A 150 -0.34 -21.41 12.82
CA HIS A 150 -0.82 -20.03 12.87
C HIS A 150 -1.93 -19.84 13.90
N SER A 151 -2.07 -18.62 14.42
CA SER A 151 -3.24 -18.21 15.21
C SER A 151 -4.37 -17.71 14.29
N ASP A 152 -5.52 -17.36 14.87
CA ASP A 152 -6.61 -16.73 14.13
C ASP A 152 -6.51 -15.20 14.06
N GLU A 153 -5.46 -14.61 14.64
CA GLU A 153 -5.22 -13.18 14.57
C GLU A 153 -4.73 -12.78 13.18
N LEU A 154 -5.48 -11.89 12.54
CA LEU A 154 -5.26 -11.44 11.16
C LEU A 154 -4.98 -9.95 11.12
N PHE A 155 -3.87 -9.60 10.47
CA PHE A 155 -3.49 -8.24 10.13
C PHE A 155 -3.52 -8.03 8.62
N ILE A 156 -3.71 -6.80 8.21
CA ILE A 156 -3.50 -6.37 6.83
C ILE A 156 -2.52 -5.22 6.81
N ALA A 157 -1.61 -5.22 5.84
CA ALA A 157 -0.68 -4.12 5.62
C ALA A 157 -0.53 -3.82 4.14
N GLY A 158 -0.36 -2.55 3.82
CA GLY A 158 -0.04 -2.16 2.47
C GLY A 158 0.40 -0.71 2.38
N ASP A 159 1.15 -0.42 1.34
CA ASP A 159 1.69 0.90 1.08
C ASP A 159 1.07 1.52 -0.18
N SER A 160 0.85 2.84 -0.19
CA SER A 160 0.27 3.53 -1.35
C SER A 160 -1.06 2.89 -1.81
N ALA A 161 -1.13 2.39 -3.05
CA ALA A 161 -2.25 1.62 -3.60
C ALA A 161 -2.58 0.35 -2.80
N GLY A 162 -1.59 -0.31 -2.19
CA GLY A 162 -1.79 -1.43 -1.26
C GLY A 162 -2.49 -1.01 0.03
N GLY A 163 -2.22 0.21 0.50
CA GLY A 163 -2.98 0.83 1.59
C GLY A 163 -4.43 1.11 1.22
N ALA A 164 -4.68 1.50 -0.03
CA ALA A 164 -6.02 1.63 -0.58
C ALA A 164 -6.78 0.30 -0.55
N LEU A 165 -6.12 -0.78 -0.99
CA LEU A 165 -6.67 -2.14 -0.97
C LEU A 165 -7.02 -2.58 0.46
N CYS A 166 -6.13 -2.35 1.43
CA CYS A 166 -6.41 -2.61 2.84
C CYS A 166 -7.70 -1.93 3.29
N THR A 167 -7.79 -0.63 2.99
CA THR A 167 -8.91 0.21 3.43
C THR A 167 -10.23 -0.24 2.80
N SER A 168 -10.24 -0.51 1.49
CA SER A 168 -11.41 -1.03 0.78
C SER A 168 -11.86 -2.39 1.31
N LEU A 169 -10.92 -3.28 1.65
CA LEU A 169 -11.23 -4.57 2.24
C LEU A 169 -11.88 -4.42 3.62
N VAL A 170 -11.37 -3.53 4.46
CA VAL A 170 -12.00 -3.20 5.76
C VAL A 170 -13.41 -2.69 5.54
N MET A 171 -13.60 -1.71 4.67
CA MET A 171 -14.92 -1.13 4.38
C MET A 171 -15.92 -2.15 3.86
N ASN A 172 -15.49 -3.03 2.95
CA ASN A 172 -16.33 -4.07 2.37
C ASN A 172 -16.74 -5.15 3.39
N ASN A 173 -16.00 -5.30 4.49
CA ASN A 173 -16.18 -6.39 5.45
C ASN A 173 -16.52 -5.92 6.88
N GLN A 174 -16.68 -4.62 7.13
CA GLN A 174 -17.00 -4.08 8.48
C GLN A 174 -18.35 -4.55 9.05
N HIS A 175 -19.20 -5.16 8.21
CA HIS A 175 -20.46 -5.81 8.62
C HIS A 175 -20.46 -7.34 8.39
N ASN A 176 -19.32 -7.93 8.04
CA ASN A 176 -19.17 -9.35 7.78
C ASN A 176 -18.56 -10.04 9.00
N GLU A 177 -19.42 -10.67 9.82
CA GLU A 177 -18.99 -11.36 11.05
C GLU A 177 -18.00 -12.52 10.82
N SER A 178 -17.90 -13.04 9.60
CA SER A 178 -16.94 -14.10 9.26
C SER A 178 -15.52 -13.60 8.98
N VAL A 179 -15.35 -12.29 8.81
CA VAL A 179 -14.07 -11.65 8.52
C VAL A 179 -13.69 -10.75 9.69
N LYS A 180 -12.68 -11.16 10.45
CA LYS A 180 -12.16 -10.40 11.58
C LYS A 180 -10.74 -9.96 11.31
N ILE A 181 -10.59 -8.71 10.84
CA ILE A 181 -9.29 -8.03 10.75
C ILE A 181 -9.02 -7.43 12.13
N ALA A 182 -7.92 -7.82 12.77
CA ALA A 182 -7.57 -7.32 14.10
C ALA A 182 -6.90 -5.94 14.01
N LYS A 183 -6.00 -5.76 13.04
CA LYS A 183 -5.24 -4.52 12.84
C LYS A 183 -5.02 -4.22 11.36
N GLN A 184 -5.04 -2.94 11.03
CA GLN A 184 -4.75 -2.40 9.70
C GLN A 184 -3.52 -1.50 9.75
N ILE A 185 -2.57 -1.71 8.84
CA ILE A 185 -1.31 -0.97 8.78
C ILE A 185 -1.19 -0.29 7.42
N LEU A 186 -1.24 1.04 7.40
CA LEU A 186 -1.29 1.85 6.19
C LEU A 186 -0.03 2.71 6.09
N ILE A 187 0.75 2.51 5.03
CA ILE A 187 1.97 3.27 4.78
C ILE A 187 1.71 4.20 3.59
N TYR A 188 1.72 5.51 3.82
CA TYR A 188 1.39 6.59 2.87
C TYR A 188 0.21 6.24 1.92
N PRO A 189 -0.95 5.84 2.47
CA PRO A 189 -1.99 5.17 1.69
C PRO A 189 -2.66 6.11 0.67
N SER A 190 -3.06 5.57 -0.48
CA SER A 190 -3.88 6.29 -1.45
C SER A 190 -5.37 6.04 -1.16
N VAL A 191 -6.06 6.98 -0.54
CA VAL A 191 -7.44 6.82 -0.05
C VAL A 191 -8.44 7.78 -0.65
N ASP A 192 -8.00 8.76 -1.45
CA ASP A 192 -8.89 9.65 -2.22
C ASP A 192 -8.50 9.69 -3.70
N TYR A 193 -9.24 8.94 -4.53
CA TYR A 193 -9.00 8.92 -5.97
C TYR A 193 -9.51 10.17 -6.70
N THR A 194 -10.24 11.06 -6.01
CA THR A 194 -10.68 12.34 -6.60
C THR A 194 -9.57 13.39 -6.66
N MET A 195 -8.43 13.13 -6.00
CA MET A 195 -7.27 14.03 -5.95
C MET A 195 -7.61 15.42 -5.41
N SER A 196 -8.56 15.50 -4.46
CA SER A 196 -9.13 16.77 -3.98
C SER A 196 -8.21 17.53 -3.00
N SER A 197 -7.27 16.82 -2.40
CA SER A 197 -6.38 17.29 -1.34
C SER A 197 -5.41 18.40 -1.77
N SER A 198 -5.06 19.30 -0.84
CA SER A 198 -4.11 20.39 -1.13
C SER A 198 -2.70 19.87 -1.39
N SER A 199 -2.25 18.84 -0.66
CA SER A 199 -0.96 18.19 -0.86
C SER A 199 -0.72 17.72 -2.29
N ILE A 200 -1.77 17.35 -3.04
CA ILE A 200 -1.67 16.97 -4.47
C ILE A 200 -0.99 18.07 -5.28
N LYS A 201 -1.31 19.34 -5.01
CA LYS A 201 -0.70 20.49 -5.69
C LYS A 201 0.60 20.91 -5.03
N GLU A 202 0.66 20.90 -3.70
CA GLU A 202 1.83 21.38 -2.95
C GLU A 202 3.07 20.52 -3.17
N ASN A 203 2.88 19.19 -3.23
CA ASN A 203 3.94 18.18 -3.29
C ASN A 203 3.98 17.43 -4.64
N GLY A 204 3.05 17.71 -5.55
CA GLY A 204 2.88 17.02 -6.83
C GLY A 204 3.95 17.24 -7.90
N GLN A 205 5.10 17.81 -7.55
CA GLN A 205 6.24 18.02 -8.45
C GLN A 205 7.55 17.93 -7.70
N GLY A 206 8.54 17.26 -8.29
CA GLY A 206 9.92 17.21 -7.79
C GLY A 206 10.19 16.25 -6.62
N PHE A 207 9.16 15.52 -6.13
CA PHE A 207 9.25 14.55 -5.03
C PHE A 207 8.90 13.13 -5.47
N LEU A 208 9.40 12.70 -6.65
CA LEU A 208 9.21 11.37 -7.25
C LEU A 208 7.80 11.07 -7.79
N LEU A 209 6.76 11.19 -6.95
CA LEU A 209 5.37 11.07 -7.35
C LEU A 209 4.82 12.43 -7.78
N GLU A 210 4.41 12.55 -9.04
CA GLU A 210 3.92 13.80 -9.63
C GLU A 210 2.42 13.74 -9.92
N THR A 211 1.75 14.90 -9.86
CA THR A 211 0.29 15.00 -10.06
C THR A 211 -0.16 14.43 -11.40
N ASP A 212 0.58 14.68 -12.47
CA ASP A 212 0.28 14.17 -13.81
C ASP A 212 0.36 12.64 -13.88
N LYS A 213 1.33 12.04 -13.17
CA LYS A 213 1.48 10.59 -13.03
C LYS A 213 0.34 9.97 -12.24
N ILE A 214 -0.11 10.62 -11.16
CA ILE A 214 -1.28 10.17 -10.37
C ILE A 214 -2.54 10.20 -11.23
N CYS A 215 -2.78 11.30 -11.95
CA CYS A 215 -3.90 11.43 -12.88
C CYS A 215 -3.90 10.28 -13.90
N TRP A 216 -2.74 10.02 -14.50
CA TRP A 216 -2.60 8.92 -15.47
C TRP A 216 -2.86 7.54 -14.84
N TYR A 217 -2.35 7.26 -13.62
CA TYR A 217 -2.66 6.01 -12.92
C TYR A 217 -4.18 5.80 -12.78
N PHE A 218 -4.93 6.83 -12.36
CA PHE A 218 -6.37 6.71 -12.15
C PHE A 218 -7.14 6.61 -13.46
N GLU A 219 -6.73 7.31 -14.52
CA GLU A 219 -7.31 7.14 -15.86
C GLU A 219 -7.22 5.68 -16.33
N GLN A 220 -6.04 5.06 -16.19
CA GLN A 220 -5.81 3.68 -16.58
C GLN A 220 -6.50 2.68 -15.64
N TYR A 221 -6.53 2.96 -14.33
CA TYR A 221 -7.16 2.10 -13.34
C TYR A 221 -8.68 2.02 -13.52
N PHE A 222 -9.34 3.15 -13.81
CA PHE A 222 -10.79 3.18 -13.94
C PHE A 222 -11.30 2.90 -15.35
N GLN A 223 -10.44 2.97 -16.38
CA GLN A 223 -10.78 2.85 -17.81
C GLN A 223 -12.11 3.55 -18.13
N LEU A 224 -12.16 4.84 -17.84
CA LEU A 224 -13.37 5.63 -18.04
C LEU A 224 -13.66 5.71 -19.55
N SER A 225 -14.83 5.21 -19.96
CA SER A 225 -15.29 5.24 -21.35
C SER A 225 -15.80 6.62 -21.78
N ASP A 226 -16.21 7.43 -20.81
CA ASP A 226 -16.62 8.83 -20.97
C ASP A 226 -15.48 9.76 -20.52
N SER A 227 -15.59 11.06 -20.79
CA SER A 227 -14.61 12.03 -20.25
C SER A 227 -14.50 11.89 -18.73
N VAL A 228 -13.28 12.08 -18.19
CA VAL A 228 -13.02 12.03 -16.74
C VAL A 228 -13.90 13.01 -15.97
N ASP A 229 -14.29 14.12 -16.61
CA ASP A 229 -15.20 15.14 -16.07
C ASP A 229 -16.70 14.77 -16.10
N SER A 230 -17.06 13.60 -16.64
CA SER A 230 -18.47 13.19 -16.66
C SER A 230 -18.96 12.86 -15.25
N GLU A 231 -20.22 13.19 -14.95
CA GLU A 231 -20.83 12.91 -13.65
C GLU A 231 -20.75 11.42 -13.29
N THR A 232 -20.92 10.54 -14.28
CA THR A 232 -20.79 9.08 -14.13
C THR A 232 -19.38 8.66 -13.73
N ALA A 233 -18.35 9.22 -14.37
CA ALA A 233 -16.96 8.93 -14.05
C ALA A 233 -16.61 9.40 -12.63
N GLN A 234 -17.01 10.62 -12.28
CA GLN A 234 -16.78 11.20 -10.95
C GLN A 234 -17.48 10.39 -9.86
N ALA A 235 -18.72 9.93 -10.10
CA ALA A 235 -19.43 9.06 -9.17
C ALA A 235 -18.74 7.70 -8.99
N LYS A 236 -18.18 7.12 -10.05
CA LYS A 236 -17.41 5.87 -9.99
C LYS A 236 -16.13 6.05 -9.16
N ILE A 237 -15.36 7.11 -9.42
CA ILE A 237 -14.13 7.46 -8.68
C ILE A 237 -14.45 7.68 -7.21
N ALA A 238 -15.46 8.49 -6.91
CA ALA A 238 -15.86 8.80 -5.54
C ALA A 238 -16.28 7.54 -4.77
N ARG A 239 -17.09 6.67 -5.39
CA ARG A 239 -17.50 5.39 -4.79
C ARG A 239 -16.33 4.44 -4.54
N ALA A 240 -15.30 4.48 -5.39
CA ALA A 240 -14.11 3.66 -5.22
C ALA A 240 -13.14 4.25 -4.16
N SER A 241 -13.24 5.54 -3.84
CA SER A 241 -12.34 6.25 -2.92
C SER A 241 -12.67 5.92 -1.47
N PRO A 242 -11.80 5.20 -0.74
CA PRO A 242 -12.13 4.78 0.62
C PRO A 242 -12.42 5.97 1.56
N LEU A 243 -11.72 7.09 1.42
CA LEU A 243 -11.95 8.28 2.25
C LEU A 243 -13.38 8.83 2.18
N LEU A 244 -14.11 8.54 1.09
CA LEU A 244 -15.49 8.98 0.90
C LEU A 244 -16.52 7.89 1.26
N GLY A 245 -16.06 6.77 1.79
CA GLY A 245 -16.88 5.64 2.23
C GLY A 245 -17.49 5.82 3.61
N GLU A 246 -18.13 4.76 4.10
CA GLU A 246 -18.73 4.72 5.43
C GLU A 246 -17.69 4.30 6.48
N PHE A 247 -17.48 5.16 7.47
CA PHE A 247 -16.65 4.89 8.65
C PHE A 247 -17.55 4.46 9.82
N THR A 248 -17.19 3.36 10.47
CA THR A 248 -17.86 2.90 11.70
C THR A 248 -16.83 2.47 12.74
N ASN A 249 -17.25 2.38 14.00
CA ASN A 249 -16.42 1.85 15.08
C ASN A 249 -16.14 0.34 14.99
N ASN A 250 -16.68 -0.36 13.97
CA ASN A 250 -16.37 -1.76 13.69
C ASN A 250 -15.07 -1.93 12.89
N MET A 251 -14.49 -0.84 12.39
CA MET A 251 -13.19 -0.88 11.71
C MET A 251 -12.06 -1.25 12.68
N PRO A 252 -11.01 -1.95 12.22
CA PRO A 252 -9.91 -2.39 13.07
C PRO A 252 -9.08 -1.21 13.57
N ALA A 253 -8.38 -1.43 14.69
CA ALA A 253 -7.31 -0.54 15.11
C ALA A 253 -6.35 -0.31 13.93
N THR A 254 -5.98 0.95 13.69
CA THR A 254 -5.26 1.33 12.48
C THR A 254 -3.98 2.12 12.80
N LEU A 255 -2.86 1.69 12.23
CA LEU A 255 -1.63 2.48 12.16
C LEU A 255 -1.57 3.17 10.80
N VAL A 256 -1.45 4.50 10.79
CA VAL A 256 -1.26 5.30 9.58
C VAL A 256 0.11 5.97 9.64
N ILE A 257 0.92 5.74 8.62
CA ILE A 257 2.21 6.40 8.45
C ILE A 257 2.13 7.31 7.23
N THR A 258 2.49 8.59 7.34
CA THR A 258 2.47 9.54 6.22
C THR A 258 3.87 10.08 5.93
N ALA A 259 4.13 10.47 4.69
CA ALA A 259 5.35 11.14 4.27
C ALA A 259 5.09 12.65 4.03
N GLY A 260 5.98 13.54 4.46
CA GLY A 260 5.72 14.99 4.38
C GLY A 260 5.89 15.61 2.99
N CYS A 261 6.76 15.02 2.16
CA CYS A 261 6.98 15.38 0.75
C CYS A 261 6.17 14.46 -0.18
N ASP A 262 4.90 14.24 0.14
CA ASP A 262 4.01 13.33 -0.56
C ASP A 262 2.72 14.04 -1.04
N PRO A 263 2.33 13.88 -2.32
CA PRO A 263 1.02 14.32 -2.81
C PRO A 263 -0.16 13.72 -2.04
N LEU A 264 -0.05 12.50 -1.52
CA LEU A 264 -1.10 11.76 -0.81
C LEU A 264 -1.11 12.02 0.70
N ARG A 265 -0.29 12.97 1.18
CA ARG A 265 -0.17 13.28 2.61
C ARG A 265 -1.53 13.61 3.24
N ASP A 266 -2.25 14.59 2.67
CA ASP A 266 -3.43 15.14 3.33
C ASP A 266 -4.60 14.15 3.35
N GLU A 267 -4.75 13.31 2.32
CA GLU A 267 -5.79 12.25 2.32
C GLU A 267 -5.52 11.18 3.39
N GLY A 268 -4.25 10.83 3.65
CA GLY A 268 -3.89 9.96 4.77
C GLY A 268 -4.18 10.59 6.15
N LEU A 269 -3.97 11.90 6.29
CA LEU A 269 -4.32 12.65 7.50
C LEU A 269 -5.84 12.72 7.71
N GLU A 270 -6.60 13.00 6.65
CA GLU A 270 -8.07 13.06 6.75
C GLU A 270 -8.64 11.67 7.05
N TYR A 271 -8.09 10.61 6.47
CA TYR A 271 -8.49 9.24 6.79
C TYR A 271 -8.27 8.89 8.27
N THR A 272 -7.13 9.30 8.83
CA THR A 272 -6.82 9.16 10.27
C THR A 272 -7.87 9.87 11.13
N LYS A 273 -8.24 11.09 10.73
CA LYS A 273 -9.25 11.89 11.42
C LYS A 273 -10.64 11.23 11.36
N SER A 274 -11.07 10.78 10.18
CA SER A 274 -12.36 10.10 10.00
C SER A 274 -12.50 8.84 10.85
N LEU A 275 -11.44 8.03 10.96
CA LEU A 275 -11.41 6.87 11.87
C LEU A 275 -11.53 7.28 13.34
N THR A 276 -10.80 8.31 13.74
CA THR A 276 -10.80 8.83 15.12
C THR A 276 -12.18 9.37 15.52
N GLU A 277 -12.87 10.06 14.61
CA GLU A 277 -14.20 10.64 14.84
C GLU A 277 -15.26 9.57 15.13
N VAL A 278 -15.14 8.39 14.54
CA VAL A 278 -16.04 7.25 14.82
C VAL A 278 -15.55 6.38 15.98
N GLY A 279 -14.46 6.74 16.66
CA GLY A 279 -13.96 6.07 17.86
C GLY A 279 -13.09 4.84 17.62
N VAL A 280 -12.52 4.68 16.43
CA VAL A 280 -11.50 3.65 16.15
C VAL A 280 -10.19 4.03 16.85
N GLU A 281 -9.46 3.04 17.35
CA GLU A 281 -8.10 3.23 17.85
C GLU A 281 -7.15 3.49 16.68
N VAL A 282 -6.54 4.69 16.65
CA VAL A 282 -5.65 5.10 15.55
C VAL A 282 -4.31 5.61 16.10
N GLU A 283 -3.23 5.06 15.56
CA GLU A 283 -1.88 5.61 15.72
C GLU A 283 -1.46 6.29 14.42
N HIS A 284 -1.00 7.54 14.48
CA HIS A 284 -0.50 8.26 13.32
C HIS A 284 0.94 8.71 13.53
N HIS A 285 1.78 8.45 12.53
CA HIS A 285 3.17 8.88 12.51
C HIS A 285 3.51 9.55 11.18
N ALA A 286 4.26 10.64 11.23
CA ALA A 286 4.71 11.35 10.03
C ALA A 286 6.23 11.32 9.91
N PHE A 287 6.71 11.04 8.69
CA PHE A 287 8.11 11.22 8.29
C PHE A 287 8.20 12.45 7.38
N ASP A 288 8.33 13.63 7.99
CA ASP A 288 8.16 14.93 7.31
C ASP A 288 9.12 15.15 6.12
N GLY A 289 10.34 14.61 6.22
CA GLY A 289 11.38 14.77 5.19
C GLY A 289 11.37 13.72 4.09
N MET A 290 10.46 12.74 4.14
CA MET A 290 10.41 11.62 3.20
C MET A 290 9.44 11.88 2.04
N THR A 291 9.75 11.29 0.88
CA THR A 291 8.85 11.27 -0.28
C THR A 291 7.83 10.14 -0.17
N HIS A 292 6.83 10.17 -1.06
CA HIS A 292 6.06 8.97 -1.38
C HIS A 292 6.99 7.80 -1.74
N ALA A 293 6.59 6.58 -1.37
CA ALA A 293 7.33 5.35 -1.65
C ALA A 293 8.76 5.26 -1.04
N TYR A 294 9.03 5.98 0.06
CA TYR A 294 10.36 5.93 0.70
C TYR A 294 10.75 4.53 1.20
N MET A 295 9.79 3.63 1.44
CA MET A 295 10.10 2.23 1.79
C MET A 295 10.83 1.48 0.68
N LEU A 296 10.73 1.96 -0.58
CA LEU A 296 11.49 1.45 -1.72
C LEU A 296 12.91 2.02 -1.80
N LEU A 297 13.29 2.93 -0.89
CA LEU A 297 14.55 3.66 -0.88
C LEU A 297 15.37 3.34 0.38
N ASP A 298 15.23 2.13 0.92
CA ASP A 298 15.85 1.70 2.18
C ASP A 298 17.37 1.94 2.25
N GLU A 299 18.12 1.70 1.17
CA GLU A 299 19.56 1.96 1.12
C GLU A 299 19.91 3.45 1.26
N LEU A 300 18.97 4.36 1.00
CA LEU A 300 19.15 5.81 1.14
C LEU A 300 18.62 6.34 2.48
N VAL A 301 17.56 5.74 3.02
CA VAL A 301 16.83 6.20 4.22
C VAL A 301 16.53 5.06 5.20
N SER A 302 17.54 4.21 5.45
CA SER A 302 17.42 2.99 6.26
C SER A 302 16.96 3.25 7.69
N GLU A 303 17.30 4.39 8.28
CA GLU A 303 16.85 4.76 9.62
C GLU A 303 15.34 4.97 9.67
N GLU A 304 14.78 5.65 8.65
CA GLU A 304 13.35 5.93 8.51
C GLU A 304 12.56 4.66 8.18
N CYS A 305 13.08 3.81 7.29
CA CYS A 305 12.51 2.49 7.02
C CYS A 305 12.54 1.58 8.26
N LEU A 306 13.66 1.54 8.99
CA LEU A 306 13.76 0.77 10.24
C LEU A 306 12.82 1.30 11.32
N ALA A 307 12.67 2.62 11.44
CA ALA A 307 11.70 3.23 12.34
C ALA A 307 10.27 2.81 11.98
N THR A 308 9.93 2.76 10.68
CA THR A 308 8.64 2.26 10.20
C THR A 308 8.36 0.83 10.67
N TYR A 309 9.33 -0.08 10.51
CA TYR A 309 9.17 -1.45 11.01
C TYR A 309 9.06 -1.55 12.53
N ARG A 310 9.74 -0.67 13.28
CA ARG A 310 9.59 -0.60 14.74
C ARG A 310 8.20 -0.17 15.15
N LEU A 311 7.65 0.88 14.54
CA LEU A 311 6.29 1.34 14.76
C LEU A 311 5.28 0.22 14.50
N ILE A 312 5.45 -0.52 13.40
CA ILE A 312 4.61 -1.69 13.09
C ILE A 312 4.71 -2.76 14.19
N SER A 313 5.92 -3.06 14.66
CA SER A 313 6.14 -4.04 15.74
C SER A 313 5.50 -3.62 17.06
N GLU A 314 5.63 -2.34 17.42
CA GLU A 314 5.07 -1.75 18.63
C GLU A 314 3.54 -1.75 18.57
N PHE A 315 2.99 -1.26 17.46
CA PHE A 315 1.55 -1.25 17.21
C PHE A 315 0.95 -2.66 17.27
N ILE A 316 1.60 -3.66 16.67
CA ILE A 316 1.11 -5.05 16.72
C ILE A 316 1.13 -5.62 18.15
N LYS A 317 2.16 -5.31 18.95
CA LYS A 317 2.27 -5.79 20.34
C LYS A 317 1.34 -5.08 21.31
N ALA A 318 0.90 -3.86 20.98
CA ALA A 318 -0.05 -3.12 21.80
C ALA A 318 -1.34 -3.94 21.95
N SER A 319 -1.76 -4.20 23.19
CA SER A 319 -3.07 -4.78 23.45
C SER A 319 -4.14 -3.71 23.17
N PRO A 320 -5.27 -4.04 22.54
CA PRO A 320 -6.34 -3.08 22.32
C PRO A 320 -6.75 -2.46 23.65
N VAL A 321 -6.82 -1.13 23.70
CA VAL A 321 -7.23 -0.42 24.90
C VAL A 321 -8.68 -0.82 25.17
N LYS A 322 -8.92 -1.62 26.22
CA LYS A 322 -10.27 -1.95 26.66
C LYS A 322 -10.97 -0.66 27.07
N SER A 323 -11.94 -0.21 26.27
CA SER A 323 -12.93 0.79 26.65
C SER A 323 -13.98 0.22 27.59
#